data_AF-A0A1F9L3G6-F1
#
_entry.id   AF-A0A1F9L3G6-F1
#
_cell.length_a   1.000
_cell.length_b   1.000
_cell.length_c   1.000
_cell.angle_alpha   90.00
_cell.angle_beta   90.00
_cell.angle_gamma   90.00
#
_symmetry.space_group_name_H-M   'P 1'
#
loop_
_entity.id
_entity.type
_entity.pdbx_description
1 polymer ?
#
loop_
_entity_poly.entity_id
_entity_poly.type
_entity_poly.pdbx_seq_one_letter_code
_entity_poly.pdbx_strand_id
1 'polypeptide(L)'
;MSQYFFISGSVFAALLIAGYTSAEVLASALDFFAAKRTALLASGLLGVIALVGASLLFRGIGFFNILYVMAKAVYKLAQLLLCAMSLAALGFWFDLGANIWLEGGGVLAFVLLVWLYGAALCLRLFDFNYPVGEVLFSYSVLPFACIVVIWAGSFIR
;
A
#
# COMPACT_ATOMS: atom_id res chain seq x y z
N MET A 1 1.53 6.80 11.69
CA MET A 1 1.82 5.35 11.52
C MET A 1 1.05 4.47 12.51
N SER A 2 1.06 4.77 13.82
CA SER A 2 0.44 3.95 14.89
C SER A 2 -1.02 3.53 14.63
N GLN A 3 -1.90 4.44 14.22
CA GLN A 3 -3.33 4.12 14.03
C GLN A 3 -3.59 3.10 12.92
N TYR A 4 -2.98 3.26 11.75
CA TYR A 4 -3.18 2.34 10.62
C TYR A 4 -2.56 0.97 10.90
N PHE A 5 -1.41 0.94 11.58
CA PHE A 5 -0.78 -0.30 12.04
C PHE A 5 -1.64 -1.05 13.05
N PHE A 6 -2.28 -0.33 13.97
CA PHE A 6 -3.20 -0.94 14.94
C PHE A 6 -4.47 -1.48 14.26
N ILE A 7 -5.04 -0.72 13.32
CA ILE A 7 -6.22 -1.15 12.53
C ILE A 7 -5.87 -2.40 11.71
N SER A 8 -4.80 -2.35 10.92
CA SER A 8 -4.41 -3.49 10.09
C SER A 8 -4.02 -4.72 10.93
N GLY A 9 -3.33 -4.51 12.06
CA GLY A 9 -2.99 -5.58 13.00
C GLY A 9 -4.22 -6.22 13.63
N SER A 10 -5.22 -5.42 14.01
CA SER A 10 -6.48 -5.93 14.58
C SER A 10 -7.31 -6.72 13.56
N VAL A 11 -7.35 -6.27 12.30
CA VAL A 11 -8.02 -7.01 11.21
C VAL A 11 -7.31 -8.32 10.92
N PHE A 12 -5.97 -8.31 10.88
CA PHE A 12 -5.18 -9.51 10.67
C PHE A 12 -5.33 -10.52 11.82
N ALA A 13 -5.32 -10.04 13.07
CA ALA A 13 -5.57 -10.87 14.24
C ALA A 13 -6.99 -11.46 14.24
N ALA A 14 -8.01 -10.68 13.85
CA ALA A 14 -9.38 -11.16 13.74
C ALA A 14 -9.53 -12.26 12.66
N LEU A 15 -8.85 -12.14 11.52
CA LEU A 15 -8.84 -13.16 10.47
C LEU A 15 -8.18 -14.47 10.93
N LEU A 16 -7.09 -14.39 11.70
CA LEU A 16 -6.43 -15.55 12.31
C LEU A 16 -7.31 -16.24 13.36
N ILE A 17 -8.05 -15.47 14.16
CA ILE A 17 -8.95 -16.00 15.20
C ILE A 17 -10.21 -16.63 14.58
N ALA A 18 -10.65 -16.17 13.40
CA ALA A 18 -11.85 -16.66 12.71
C ALA A 18 -11.73 -18.06 12.08
N GLY A 19 -10.57 -18.73 12.21
CA GLY A 19 -10.41 -20.13 11.80
C GLY A 19 -10.16 -20.36 10.30
N TYR A 20 -9.91 -19.31 9.52
CA TYR A 20 -9.39 -19.46 8.17
C TYR A 20 -7.95 -20.00 8.22
N THR A 21 -7.67 -21.05 7.45
CA THR A 21 -6.29 -21.53 7.35
C THR A 21 -5.47 -20.51 6.56
N SER A 22 -4.28 -20.19 7.07
CA SER A 22 -3.37 -19.24 6.42
C SER A 22 -3.04 -19.64 4.98
N ALA A 23 -3.01 -20.95 4.69
CA ALA A 23 -2.77 -21.48 3.35
C ALA A 23 -3.89 -21.12 2.34
N GLU A 24 -5.15 -21.20 2.73
CA GLU A 24 -6.29 -20.88 1.85
C GLU A 24 -6.37 -19.37 1.54
N VAL A 25 -6.10 -18.54 2.56
CA VAL A 25 -6.06 -17.08 2.41
C VAL A 25 -4.89 -16.67 1.50
N LEU A 26 -3.73 -17.31 1.68
CA LEU A 26 -2.57 -17.08 0.84
C LEU A 26 -2.82 -17.49 -0.61
N ALA A 27 -3.32 -18.69 -0.86
CA ALA A 27 -3.61 -19.19 -2.21
C ALA A 27 -4.60 -18.28 -2.96
N SER A 28 -5.69 -17.89 -2.29
CA SER A 28 -6.69 -16.98 -2.86
C SER A 28 -6.10 -15.59 -3.19
N ALA A 29 -5.21 -15.08 -2.34
CA ALA A 29 -4.53 -13.81 -2.57
C ALA A 29 -3.56 -13.89 -3.76
N LEU A 30 -2.78 -14.97 -3.87
CA LEU A 30 -1.85 -15.20 -4.97
C LEU A 30 -2.56 -15.36 -6.31
N ASP A 31 -3.66 -16.12 -6.36
CA ASP A 31 -4.48 -16.28 -7.56
C ASP A 31 -5.07 -14.94 -8.02
N PHE A 32 -5.54 -14.12 -7.09
CA PHE A 32 -6.00 -12.77 -7.39
C PHE A 32 -4.88 -11.89 -7.96
N PHE A 33 -3.69 -11.92 -7.34
CA PHE A 33 -2.54 -11.14 -7.83
C PHE A 33 -2.09 -11.59 -9.21
N ALA A 34 -2.03 -12.90 -9.46
CA ALA A 34 -1.67 -13.45 -10.76
C ALA A 34 -2.68 -13.03 -11.84
N ALA A 35 -3.99 -13.16 -11.55
CA ALA A 35 -5.05 -12.85 -12.50
C ALA A 35 -5.18 -11.35 -12.82
N LYS A 36 -4.85 -10.47 -11.87
CA LYS A 36 -5.04 -9.02 -12.01
C LYS A 36 -3.75 -8.21 -12.12
N ARG A 37 -2.59 -8.86 -12.22
CA ARG A 37 -1.26 -8.21 -12.21
C ARG A 37 -1.14 -7.03 -13.18
N THR A 38 -1.52 -7.22 -14.44
CA THR A 38 -1.43 -6.20 -15.49
C THR A 38 -2.40 -5.05 -15.25
N ALA A 39 -3.63 -5.36 -14.85
CA ALA A 39 -4.64 -4.36 -14.50
C ALA A 39 -4.23 -3.53 -13.28
N LEU A 40 -3.65 -4.16 -12.26
CA LEU A 40 -3.12 -3.48 -11.07
C LEU A 40 -1.99 -2.51 -11.42
N LEU A 41 -1.00 -2.97 -12.20
CA LEU A 41 0.10 -2.12 -12.68
C LEU A 41 -0.41 -0.92 -13.52
N ALA A 42 -1.32 -1.19 -14.46
CA ALA A 42 -1.92 -0.15 -15.29
C ALA A 42 -2.71 0.85 -14.45
N SER A 43 -3.51 0.39 -13.46
CA SER A 43 -4.26 1.25 -12.55
C SER A 43 -3.35 2.09 -11.64
N GLY A 44 -2.19 1.56 -11.27
CA GLY A 44 -1.15 2.28 -10.55
C GLY A 44 -0.68 3.52 -11.29
N LEU A 45 -0.15 3.31 -12.49
CA LEU A 45 0.44 4.37 -13.31
C LEU A 45 -0.61 5.31 -13.88
N LEU A 46 -1.66 4.78 -14.52
CA LEU A 46 -2.71 5.60 -15.12
C LEU A 46 -3.53 6.33 -14.05
N GLY A 47 -3.78 5.70 -12.91
CA GLY A 47 -4.50 6.33 -11.80
C GLY A 47 -3.76 7.55 -11.25
N VAL A 48 -2.44 7.47 -11.08
CA VAL A 48 -1.63 8.61 -10.64
C VAL A 48 -1.54 9.69 -11.71
N ILE A 49 -1.33 9.32 -12.97
CA ILE A 49 -1.30 10.30 -14.08
C ILE A 49 -2.65 11.03 -14.17
N ALA A 50 -3.76 10.30 -14.08
CA ALA A 50 -5.10 10.88 -14.09
C ALA A 50 -5.33 11.79 -12.87
N LEU A 51 -4.90 11.37 -11.68
CA LEU A 51 -5.06 12.17 -10.45
C LEU A 51 -4.23 13.46 -10.52
N VAL A 52 -2.98 13.37 -10.96
CA VAL A 52 -2.07 14.52 -11.10
C VAL A 52 -2.58 15.44 -12.23
N GLY A 53 -2.94 14.89 -13.38
CA GLY A 53 -3.49 15.64 -14.50
C GLY A 53 -4.78 16.38 -14.14
N ALA A 54 -5.71 15.69 -13.46
CA ALA A 54 -6.92 16.31 -12.93
C ALA A 54 -6.57 17.42 -11.93
N SER A 55 -5.60 17.19 -11.02
CA SER A 55 -5.20 18.21 -10.05
C SER A 55 -4.65 19.49 -10.68
N LEU A 56 -3.92 19.37 -11.79
CA LEU A 56 -3.42 20.52 -12.55
C LEU A 56 -4.55 21.25 -13.30
N LEU A 57 -5.45 20.52 -13.95
CA LEU A 57 -6.57 21.10 -14.70
C LEU A 57 -7.57 21.80 -13.77
N PHE A 58 -7.97 21.15 -12.67
CA PHE A 58 -8.95 21.71 -11.75
C PHE A 58 -8.41 22.83 -10.87
N ARG A 59 -7.08 22.91 -10.69
CA ARG A 59 -6.43 24.09 -10.12
C ARG A 59 -6.68 25.36 -10.96
N GLY A 60 -6.93 25.23 -12.27
CA GLY A 60 -7.33 26.34 -13.12
C GLY A 60 -8.82 26.73 -13.02
N ILE A 61 -9.68 25.84 -12.53
CA ILE A 61 -11.15 25.97 -12.64
C ILE A 61 -11.81 26.29 -11.28
N GLY A 62 -11.11 26.14 -10.15
CA GLY A 62 -11.63 26.51 -8.82
C GLY A 62 -12.24 25.36 -8.01
N PHE A 63 -12.26 24.13 -8.51
CA PHE A 63 -12.77 22.93 -7.80
C PHE A 63 -11.73 22.30 -6.85
N PHE A 64 -11.08 23.14 -6.04
CA PHE A 64 -9.97 22.73 -5.19
C PHE A 64 -10.34 21.74 -4.08
N ASN A 65 -11.50 21.94 -3.44
CA ASN A 65 -11.88 21.14 -2.27
C ASN A 65 -12.16 19.67 -2.59
N ILE A 66 -12.83 19.37 -3.70
CA ILE A 66 -13.20 17.99 -4.05
C ILE A 66 -11.94 17.17 -4.35
N LEU A 67 -11.03 17.70 -5.17
CA LEU A 67 -9.81 16.99 -5.51
C LEU A 67 -8.85 16.85 -4.33
N TYR A 68 -8.78 17.86 -3.47
CA TYR A 68 -8.02 17.75 -2.22
C TYR A 68 -8.54 16.60 -1.34
N VAL A 69 -9.87 16.49 -1.19
CA VAL A 69 -10.50 15.40 -0.44
C VAL A 69 -10.23 14.04 -1.10
N MET A 70 -10.33 13.93 -2.42
CA MET A 70 -10.03 12.69 -3.14
C MET A 70 -8.56 12.29 -3.00
N ALA A 71 -7.62 13.22 -3.19
CA ALA A 71 -6.20 12.97 -3.00
C ALA A 71 -5.89 12.53 -1.57
N LYS A 72 -6.51 13.16 -0.57
CA LYS A 72 -6.39 12.77 0.83
C LYS A 72 -6.97 11.38 1.12
N ALA A 73 -8.09 11.02 0.49
CA ALA A 73 -8.69 9.70 0.61
C ALA A 73 -7.79 8.62 0.00
N VAL A 74 -7.32 8.82 -1.24
CA VAL A 74 -6.37 7.90 -1.90
C VAL A 74 -5.10 7.74 -1.08
N TYR A 75 -4.57 8.85 -0.55
CA TYR A 75 -3.39 8.84 0.30
C TYR A 75 -3.58 7.98 1.56
N LYS A 76 -4.67 8.19 2.31
CA LYS A 76 -4.96 7.40 3.52
C LYS A 76 -5.22 5.93 3.21
N LEU A 77 -5.91 5.65 2.10
CA LEU A 77 -6.22 4.29 1.67
C LEU A 77 -4.94 3.54 1.27
N ALA A 78 -4.03 4.19 0.54
CA ALA A 78 -2.73 3.61 0.20
C ALA A 78 -1.89 3.31 1.46
N GLN A 79 -1.90 4.20 2.45
CA GLN A 79 -1.23 3.96 3.74
C GLN A 79 -1.77 2.73 4.46
N LEU A 80 -3.11 2.62 4.55
CA LEU A 80 -3.77 1.52 5.23
C LEU A 80 -3.48 0.19 4.53
N LEU A 81 -3.58 0.16 3.19
CA LEU A 81 -3.31 -1.04 2.39
C LEU A 81 -1.85 -1.48 2.44
N LEU A 82 -0.90 -0.54 2.36
CA LEU A 82 0.53 -0.85 2.53
C LEU A 82 0.80 -1.47 3.89
N CYS A 83 0.20 -0.90 4.94
CA CYS A 83 0.38 -1.40 6.29
C CYS A 83 -0.24 -2.79 6.49
N ALA A 84 -1.43 -3.03 5.93
CA ALA A 84 -2.08 -4.34 5.95
C ALA A 84 -1.27 -5.39 5.19
N MET A 85 -0.76 -5.05 4.00
CA MET A 85 0.11 -5.95 3.24
C MET A 85 1.39 -6.30 3.98
N SER A 86 2.05 -5.30 4.58
CA SER A 86 3.28 -5.52 5.33
C SER A 86 3.08 -6.46 6.52
N LEU A 87 1.99 -6.30 7.27
CA LEU A 87 1.65 -7.20 8.37
C LEU A 87 1.27 -8.59 7.88
N ALA A 88 0.47 -8.68 6.83
CA ALA A 88 0.10 -9.96 6.23
C ALA A 88 1.35 -10.71 5.77
N ALA A 89 2.29 -10.04 5.09
CA ALA A 89 3.52 -10.64 4.61
C ALA A 89 4.39 -11.20 5.74
N LEU A 90 4.52 -10.48 6.85
CA LEU A 90 5.20 -10.99 8.05
C LEU A 90 4.46 -12.18 8.66
N GLY A 91 3.14 -12.10 8.78
CA GLY A 91 2.32 -13.16 9.35
C GLY A 91 2.42 -14.47 8.56
N PHE A 92 2.28 -14.41 7.24
CA PHE A 92 2.43 -15.58 6.36
C PHE A 92 3.86 -16.12 6.33
N TRP A 93 4.88 -15.26 6.45
CA TRP A 93 6.27 -15.69 6.58
C TRP A 93 6.52 -16.47 7.88
N PHE A 94 6.00 -15.98 9.01
CA PHE A 94 6.15 -16.66 10.30
C PHE A 94 5.41 -17.99 10.35
N ASP A 95 4.19 -18.04 9.80
CA ASP A 95 3.32 -19.21 9.86
C ASP A 95 3.70 -20.29 8.83
N LEU A 96 3.85 -19.91 7.55
CA LEU A 96 4.05 -20.85 6.44
C LEU A 96 5.46 -20.82 5.85
N GLY A 97 6.30 -19.83 6.21
CA GLY A 97 7.57 -19.59 5.53
C GLY A 97 7.41 -19.06 4.09
N ALA A 98 6.21 -18.60 3.72
CA ALA A 98 5.92 -18.14 2.37
C ALA A 98 6.35 -16.68 2.17
N ASN A 99 7.03 -16.38 1.06
CA ASN A 99 7.50 -15.04 0.74
C ASN A 99 6.61 -14.34 -0.31
N ILE A 100 5.54 -13.72 0.17
CA ILE A 100 4.55 -13.01 -0.65
C ILE A 100 5.15 -11.86 -1.46
N TRP A 101 6.26 -11.27 -0.99
CA TRP A 101 6.90 -10.18 -1.72
C TRP A 101 7.43 -10.65 -3.08
N LEU A 102 7.95 -11.88 -3.16
CA LEU A 102 8.42 -12.49 -4.41
C LEU A 102 7.28 -13.04 -5.27
N GLU A 103 6.19 -13.50 -4.64
CA GLU A 103 5.06 -14.15 -5.30
C GLU A 103 3.96 -13.17 -5.79
N GLY A 104 4.34 -11.91 -6.08
CA GLY A 104 3.44 -10.91 -6.66
C GLY A 104 2.94 -9.83 -5.70
N GLY A 105 3.07 -10.02 -4.39
CA GLY A 105 2.81 -8.98 -3.40
C GLY A 105 3.73 -7.77 -3.54
N GLY A 106 4.97 -7.96 -4.01
CA GLY A 106 5.88 -6.85 -4.31
C GLY A 106 5.36 -5.92 -5.41
N VAL A 107 4.62 -6.45 -6.39
CA VAL A 107 4.02 -5.65 -7.47
C VAL A 107 2.89 -4.77 -6.93
N LEU A 108 2.03 -5.33 -6.08
CA LEU A 108 0.95 -4.56 -5.45
C LEU A 108 1.52 -3.47 -4.53
N ALA A 109 2.53 -3.79 -3.74
CA ALA A 109 3.17 -2.81 -2.87
C ALA A 109 3.84 -1.68 -3.66
N PHE A 110 4.47 -1.99 -4.80
CA PHE A 110 4.98 -0.97 -5.71
C PHE A 110 3.86 -0.06 -6.23
N VAL A 111 2.72 -0.63 -6.66
CA VAL A 111 1.56 0.14 -7.11
C VAL A 111 1.02 1.05 -6.00
N LEU A 112 0.91 0.53 -4.78
CA LEU A 112 0.44 1.31 -3.64
C LEU A 112 1.42 2.42 -3.24
N LEU A 113 2.73 2.19 -3.36
CA LEU A 113 3.74 3.24 -3.20
C LEU A 113 3.59 4.32 -4.27
N VAL A 114 3.39 3.94 -5.54
CA VAL A 114 3.15 4.90 -6.62
C VAL A 114 1.91 5.76 -6.33
N TRP A 115 0.81 5.15 -5.88
CA TRP A 115 -0.40 5.87 -5.44
C TRP A 115 -0.14 6.79 -4.25
N LEU A 116 0.60 6.33 -3.24
CA LEU A 116 0.95 7.11 -2.06
C LEU A 116 1.74 8.38 -2.45
N TYR A 117 2.77 8.22 -3.30
CA TYR A 117 3.61 9.31 -3.79
C TYR A 117 2.82 10.27 -4.68
N GLY A 118 2.02 9.73 -5.61
CA GLY A 118 1.16 10.52 -6.49
C GLY A 118 0.15 11.37 -5.71
N ALA A 119 -0.53 10.78 -4.74
CA ALA A 119 -1.48 11.49 -3.89
C ALA A 119 -0.80 12.55 -2.99
N ALA A 120 0.39 12.26 -2.45
CA ALA A 120 1.17 13.23 -1.68
C ALA A 120 1.63 14.42 -2.53
N LEU A 121 2.02 14.18 -3.78
CA LEU A 121 2.35 15.25 -4.73
C LEU A 121 1.12 16.11 -5.05
N CYS A 122 -0.05 15.50 -5.29
CA CYS A 122 -1.29 16.24 -5.47
C CYS A 122 -1.62 17.10 -4.24
N LEU A 123 -1.48 16.56 -3.04
CA LEU A 123 -1.67 17.33 -1.81
C LEU A 123 -0.69 18.49 -1.70
N ARG A 124 0.58 18.31 -2.09
CA ARG A 124 1.57 19.39 -2.11
C ARG A 124 1.29 20.47 -3.15
N LEU A 125 0.70 20.11 -4.29
CA LEU A 125 0.27 21.07 -5.31
C LEU A 125 -0.86 21.97 -4.80
N PHE A 126 -1.69 21.49 -3.88
CA PHE A 126 -2.77 22.24 -3.26
C PHE A 126 -2.34 22.95 -1.96
N ASP A 127 -1.44 22.34 -1.19
CA ASP A 127 -0.86 22.86 0.05
C ASP A 127 0.66 22.77 -0.03
N PHE A 128 1.30 23.88 -0.40
CA PHE A 128 2.75 23.96 -0.58
C PHE A 128 3.54 23.60 0.69
N ASN A 129 2.92 23.68 1.87
CA ASN A 129 3.55 23.40 3.15
C ASN A 129 3.38 21.94 3.59
N TYR A 130 2.74 21.10 2.77
CA TYR A 130 2.52 19.69 3.10
C TYR A 130 3.87 18.94 3.19
N PRO A 131 4.19 18.29 4.33
CA PRO A 131 5.49 17.66 4.59
C PRO A 131 5.63 16.32 3.85
N VAL A 132 5.78 16.39 2.52
CA VAL A 132 5.84 15.20 1.65
C VAL A 132 7.01 14.29 2.01
N GLY A 133 8.20 14.85 2.28
CA GLY A 133 9.43 14.07 2.49
C GLY A 133 9.38 13.16 3.72
N GLU A 134 9.10 13.73 4.90
CA GLU A 134 9.08 12.98 6.16
C GLU A 134 7.98 11.92 6.20
N VAL A 135 6.80 12.27 5.68
CA VAL A 135 5.66 11.37 5.74
C VAL A 135 5.80 10.25 4.71
N LEU A 136 6.25 10.51 3.48
CA LEU A 136 6.48 9.45 2.49
C LEU A 136 7.59 8.50 2.94
N PHE A 137 8.68 9.02 3.50
CA PHE A 137 9.78 8.20 4.01
C PHE A 137 9.31 7.26 5.11
N SER A 138 8.50 7.75 6.05
CA SER A 138 7.98 6.93 7.15
C SER A 138 7.17 5.73 6.66
N TYR A 139 6.32 5.90 5.64
CA TYR A 139 5.48 4.81 5.12
C TYR A 139 6.17 3.90 4.11
N SER A 140 7.22 4.36 3.44
CA SER A 140 8.03 3.50 2.56
C SER A 140 8.99 2.61 3.35
N VAL A 141 9.45 3.03 4.53
CA VAL A 141 10.33 2.19 5.38
C VAL A 141 9.67 0.87 5.79
N LEU A 142 8.35 0.84 5.99
CA LEU A 142 7.64 -0.37 6.46
C LEU A 142 7.77 -1.58 5.50
N PRO A 143 7.41 -1.49 4.21
CA PRO A 143 7.59 -2.60 3.28
C PRO A 143 9.07 -2.99 3.12
N PHE A 144 9.99 -2.02 3.11
CA PHE A 144 11.43 -2.33 3.04
C PHE A 144 11.93 -3.08 4.29
N ALA A 145 11.53 -2.64 5.48
CA ALA A 145 11.86 -3.33 6.72
C ALA A 145 11.30 -4.76 6.73
N CYS A 146 10.07 -4.97 6.25
CA CYS A 146 9.49 -6.32 6.14
C CYS A 146 10.30 -7.21 5.19
N ILE A 147 10.69 -6.69 4.03
CA ILE A 147 11.54 -7.43 3.07
C ILE A 147 12.87 -7.80 3.71
N VAL A 148 13.53 -6.86 4.40
CA VAL A 148 14.81 -7.09 5.08
C VAL A 148 14.67 -8.16 6.17
N VAL A 149 13.61 -8.11 6.99
CA VAL A 149 13.36 -9.10 8.04
C VAL A 149 13.14 -10.49 7.46
N ILE A 150 12.34 -10.61 6.41
CA ILE A 150 12.05 -11.89 5.74
C ILE A 150 13.33 -12.46 5.11
N TRP A 151 14.09 -11.61 4.41
CA TRP A 151 15.32 -12.00 3.75
C TRP A 151 16.41 -12.41 4.75
N ALA A 152 16.64 -11.62 5.80
CA ALA A 152 17.56 -11.95 6.89
C ALA A 152 17.13 -13.24 7.62
N GLY A 153 15.83 -13.41 7.87
CA GLY A 153 15.28 -14.64 8.45
C GLY A 153 15.47 -15.88 7.57
N SER A 154 15.54 -15.70 6.25
CA SER A 154 15.80 -16.80 5.30
C SER A 154 17.24 -17.30 5.33
N PHE A 155 18.21 -16.53 5.87
CA PHE A 155 19.59 -16.99 6.02
C PHE A 155 19.83 -17.79 7.31
N ILE A 156 18.91 -17.68 8.27
CA ILE A 156 19.04 -18.28 9.60
C ILE A 156 18.29 -19.63 9.69
N ARG A 157 17.31 -19.84 8.82
CA ARG A 157 16.63 -21.14 8.61
C ARG A 157 17.40 -21.98 7.60
#